data_AF-A0A0P4UTP0-F1
#
_entry.id   AF-A0A0P4UTP0-F1
#
_cell.length_a   1.000
_cell.length_b   1.000
_cell.length_c   1.000
_cell.angle_alpha   90.00
_cell.angle_beta   90.00
_cell.angle_gamma   90.00
#
_symmetry.space_group_name_H-M   'P 1'
#
loop_
_entity.id
_entity.type
_entity.pdbx_description
1 polymer ?
#
loop_
_entity_poly.entity_id
_entity_poly.type
_entity_poly.pdbx_seq_one_letter_code
_entity_poly.pdbx_strand_id
1 'polypeptide(L)'
;MEDNTTVSVCVGTFDQFGMPITITKHLSDCATIAFQTITLNLLLAHALKLEAAETTIIRHTDGSHIRIDRTLKGFTGYVGTDEAK
;
A
#
# COMPACT_ATOMS: atom_id res chain seq x y z
N MET A 1 13.60 4.04 -26.17
CA MET A 1 12.30 3.89 -25.49
C MET A 1 12.63 3.17 -24.21
N GLU A 2 12.95 3.94 -23.17
CA GLU A 2 13.38 3.39 -21.88
C GLU A 2 12.18 2.71 -21.23
N ASP A 3 12.37 1.43 -20.92
CA ASP A 3 11.38 0.60 -20.27
C ASP A 3 11.37 1.02 -18.78
N ASN A 4 10.55 2.03 -18.46
CA ASN A 4 10.33 2.51 -17.08
C ASN A 4 9.50 1.48 -16.29
N THR A 5 9.94 0.23 -16.24
CA THR A 5 9.26 -0.79 -15.46
C THR A 5 9.61 -0.59 -13.99
N THR A 6 8.83 0.22 -13.27
CA THR A 6 8.92 0.30 -11.82
C THR A 6 8.66 -1.10 -11.26
N VAL A 7 9.70 -1.80 -10.82
CA VAL A 7 9.57 -3.16 -10.28
C VAL A 7 8.80 -3.05 -8.97
N SER A 8 7.51 -3.38 -9.02
CA SER A 8 6.62 -3.37 -7.86
C SER A 8 6.15 -4.80 -7.58
N VAL A 9 6.47 -5.31 -6.40
CA VAL A 9 6.13 -6.66 -5.93
C VAL A 9 4.87 -6.59 -5.07
N CYS A 10 3.87 -7.41 -5.39
CA CYS A 10 2.66 -7.50 -4.58
C CYS A 10 2.96 -8.06 -3.19
N VAL A 11 2.68 -7.26 -2.15
CA VAL A 11 2.78 -7.63 -0.74
C VAL A 11 1.56 -8.42 -0.31
N GLY A 12 0.39 -8.02 -0.78
CA GLY A 12 -0.86 -8.66 -0.44
C GLY A 12 -2.11 -7.90 -0.87
N THR A 13 -3.24 -8.55 -0.67
CA THR A 13 -4.58 -7.98 -0.83
C THR A 13 -5.28 -7.93 0.52
N PHE A 14 -6.10 -6.90 0.71
CA PHE A 14 -6.80 -6.62 1.95
C PHE A 14 -8.26 -6.33 1.65
N ASP A 15 -9.16 -6.67 2.57
CA ASP A 15 -10.58 -6.34 2.45
C ASP A 15 -10.84 -4.84 2.66
N GLN A 16 -12.10 -4.43 2.58
CA GLN A 16 -12.53 -3.04 2.75
C GLN A 16 -12.21 -2.41 4.12
N PHE A 17 -11.88 -3.21 5.13
CA PHE A 17 -11.50 -2.77 6.46
C PHE A 17 -9.98 -2.85 6.69
N GLY A 18 -9.22 -3.27 5.67
CA GLY A 18 -7.78 -3.48 5.72
C GLY A 18 -7.38 -4.87 6.20
N MET A 19 -8.31 -5.79 6.47
CA MET A 19 -7.94 -7.13 6.94
C MET A 19 -7.24 -7.90 5.82
N PRO A 20 -6.07 -8.52 6.09
CA PRO A 20 -5.35 -9.28 5.07
C PRO A 20 -6.17 -10.46 4.55
N ILE A 21 -6.26 -10.58 3.22
CA ILE A 21 -6.86 -11.73 2.51
C ILE A 21 -5.76 -12.68 2.06
N THR A 22 -4.78 -12.14 1.34
CA THR A 22 -3.61 -12.89 0.84
C THR A 22 -2.37 -12.06 1.10
N ILE A 23 -1.34 -12.66 1.71
CA ILE A 23 -0.06 -11.99 1.95
C ILE A 23 1.11 -12.86 1.48
N THR A 24 2.12 -12.22 0.92
CA THR A 24 3.38 -12.86 0.59
C THR A 24 4.17 -13.06 1.89
N LYS A 25 4.42 -14.33 2.28
CA LYS A 25 5.06 -14.67 3.57
C LYS A 25 6.38 -13.94 3.83
N HIS A 26 7.17 -13.72 2.79
CA HIS A 26 8.46 -13.01 2.88
C HIS A 26 8.33 -11.50 3.09
N LEU A 27 7.12 -10.94 2.98
CA LEU A 27 6.81 -9.51 3.08
C LEU A 27 5.78 -9.24 4.19
N SER A 28 5.70 -10.11 5.21
CA SER A 28 4.70 -10.00 6.29
C SER A 28 4.75 -8.66 7.01
N ASP A 29 5.94 -8.11 7.23
CA ASP A 29 6.11 -6.84 7.94
C ASP A 29 5.53 -5.68 7.12
N CYS A 30 5.73 -5.71 5.80
CA CYS A 30 5.12 -4.77 4.87
C CYS A 30 3.59 -4.90 4.88
N ALA A 31 3.06 -6.12 5.06
CA ALA A 31 1.62 -6.35 5.17
C ALA A 31 1.03 -5.76 6.46
N THR A 32 1.75 -5.86 7.60
CA THR A 32 1.36 -5.21 8.85
C THR A 32 1.33 -3.69 8.72
N ILE A 33 2.38 -3.11 8.13
CA ILE A 33 2.44 -1.67 7.85
C ILE A 33 1.29 -1.24 6.92
N ALA A 34 0.99 -2.04 5.89
CA ALA A 34 -0.12 -1.77 4.99
C ALA A 34 -1.47 -1.78 5.71
N PHE A 35 -1.74 -2.78 6.56
CA PHE A 35 -2.94 -2.83 7.39
C PHE A 35 -3.09 -1.59 8.29
N GLN A 36 -2.04 -1.22 9.01
CA GLN A 36 -2.06 -0.05 9.90
C GLN A 36 -2.30 1.24 9.11
N THR A 37 -1.74 1.34 7.92
CA THR A 37 -1.90 2.51 7.04
C THR A 37 -3.31 2.62 6.48
N ILE A 38 -3.90 1.49 6.04
CA ILE A 38 -5.28 1.43 5.56
C ILE A 38 -6.24 1.87 6.68
N THR A 39 -6.11 1.26 7.86
CA THR A 39 -6.99 1.56 9.00
C THR A 39 -6.86 3.01 9.46
N LEU A 40 -5.65 3.57 9.46
CA LEU A 40 -5.44 4.99 9.75
C LEU A 40 -6.09 5.89 8.70
N ASN A 41 -5.92 5.62 7.40
CA ASN A 41 -6.54 6.40 6.33
C ASN A 41 -8.07 6.39 6.46
N LEU A 42 -8.68 5.22 6.69
CA LEU A 42 -10.12 5.09 6.89
C LEU A 42 -10.59 5.85 8.14
N LEU A 43 -9.85 5.78 9.25
CA LEU A 43 -10.15 6.52 10.47
C LEU A 43 -10.11 8.03 10.24
N LEU A 44 -9.07 8.53 9.57
CA LEU A 44 -8.91 9.95 9.27
C LEU A 44 -10.01 10.44 8.34
N ALA A 45 -10.33 9.69 7.28
CA ALA A 45 -11.42 10.00 6.36
C ALA A 45 -12.75 10.12 7.11
N HIS A 46 -13.05 9.16 7.99
CA HIS A 46 -14.26 9.19 8.80
C HIS A 46 -14.28 10.39 9.77
N ALA A 47 -13.21 10.59 10.54
CA ALA A 47 -13.13 11.63 11.56
C ALA A 47 -13.21 13.05 10.96
N LEU A 48 -12.63 13.24 9.78
CA LEU A 48 -12.56 14.53 9.10
C LEU A 48 -13.68 14.75 8.08
N LYS A 49 -14.57 13.75 7.88
CA LYS A 49 -15.62 13.75 6.85
C LYS A 49 -15.06 13.99 5.44
N LEU A 50 -13.93 13.33 5.14
CA LEU A 50 -13.27 13.35 3.85
C LEU A 50 -13.46 12.00 3.14
N GLU A 51 -13.20 11.97 1.84
CA GLU A 51 -13.03 10.71 1.12
C GLU A 51 -11.71 10.06 1.53
N ALA A 52 -11.72 8.73 1.69
CA ALA A 52 -10.50 7.98 1.93
C ALA A 52 -9.59 8.04 0.71
N ALA A 53 -8.27 8.16 0.93
CA ALA A 53 -7.32 8.28 -0.16
C ALA A 53 -7.35 7.02 -1.06
N GLU A 54 -7.40 7.23 -2.38
CA GLU A 54 -7.36 6.15 -3.38
C GLU A 54 -5.99 5.46 -3.43
N THR A 55 -4.90 6.21 -3.18
CA THR A 55 -3.55 5.65 -3.06
C THR A 55 -2.86 6.23 -1.84
N THR A 56 -2.22 5.37 -1.06
CA THR A 56 -1.31 5.77 0.02
C THR A 56 0.11 5.28 -0.28
N ILE A 57 1.11 6.14 -0.08
CA ILE A 57 2.52 5.82 -0.32
C ILE A 57 3.32 6.05 0.95
N ILE A 58 4.07 5.03 1.36
CA ILE A 58 5.01 5.06 2.48
C ILE A 58 6.39 5.03 1.87
N ARG A 59 7.15 6.13 1.99
CA ARG A 59 8.51 6.25 1.45
C ARG A 59 9.52 6.00 2.54
N HIS A 60 10.49 5.14 2.27
CA HIS A 60 11.62 4.91 3.13
C HIS A 60 12.82 5.75 2.67
N THR A 61 13.74 6.03 3.58
CA THR A 61 14.93 6.86 3.31
C THR A 61 15.94 6.20 2.36
N ASP A 62 15.85 4.88 2.20
CA ASP A 62 16.69 4.11 1.28
C ASP A 62 16.16 4.10 -0.17
N GLY A 63 15.08 4.84 -0.44
CA GLY A 63 14.44 4.90 -1.76
C GLY A 63 13.43 3.78 -2.02
N SER A 64 13.27 2.83 -1.10
CA SER A 64 12.17 1.87 -1.17
C SER A 64 10.84 2.51 -0.76
N HIS A 65 9.74 1.95 -1.25
CA HIS A 65 8.39 2.41 -0.89
C HIS A 65 7.39 1.26 -0.78
N ILE A 66 6.34 1.50 0.02
CA ILE A 66 5.11 0.69 0.02
C ILE A 66 3.99 1.54 -0.57
N ARG A 67 3.39 1.06 -1.66
CA ARG A 67 2.22 1.67 -2.31
C ARG A 67 0.99 0.84 -2.01
N ILE A 68 -0.07 1.47 -1.54
CA ILE A 68 -1.35 0.83 -1.22
C ILE A 68 -2.42 1.49 -2.07
N ASP A 69 -3.00 0.73 -2.98
CA ASP A 69 -4.07 1.19 -3.84
C ASP A 69 -5.42 0.66 -3.35
N ARG A 70 -6.41 1.54 -3.30
CA ARG A 70 -7.80 1.17 -3.12
C ARG A 70 -8.34 0.56 -4.40
N THR A 71 -9.18 -0.44 -4.22
CA THR A 71 -9.87 -1.14 -5.30
C THR A 71 -11.35 -1.27 -4.96
N LEU A 72 -12.16 -1.69 -5.93
CA LEU A 72 -13.58 -1.98 -5.70
C LEU A 72 -13.83 -3.03 -4.61
N LYS A 73 -12.84 -3.87 -4.28
CA LYS A 73 -12.97 -5.00 -3.34
C LYS A 73 -12.19 -4.82 -2.03
N GLY A 74 -11.52 -3.69 -1.84
CA GLY A 74 -10.63 -3.46 -0.70
C GLY A 74 -9.35 -2.78 -1.14
N PHE A 75 -8.19 -3.35 -0.84
CA PHE A 75 -6.89 -2.73 -1.13
C PHE A 75 -5.87 -3.74 -1.65
N THR A 76 -4.89 -3.25 -2.41
CA THR A 76 -3.71 -4.02 -2.81
C THR A 76 -2.45 -3.27 -2.42
N GLY A 77 -1.53 -3.96 -1.73
CA GLY A 77 -0.24 -3.43 -1.31
C GLY A 77 0.89 -3.90 -2.22
N TYR A 78 1.79 -2.99 -2.56
CA TYR A 78 2.97 -3.23 -3.38
C TYR A 78 4.21 -2.66 -2.70
N VAL A 79 5.35 -3.34 -2.82
CA VAL A 79 6.67 -2.82 -2.45
C VAL A 79 7.44 -2.56 -3.74
N GLY A 80 8.11 -1.42 -3.82
CA GLY A 80 8.97 -1.07 -4.94
C GLY A 80 10.15 -0.23 -4.49
N THR A 81 11.01 0.10 -5.44
CA THR A 81 12.08 1.09 -5.26
C THR A 81 11.87 2.19 -6.28
N ASP A 82 12.01 3.44 -5.87
CA ASP A 82 12.16 4.53 -6.81
C ASP A 82 13.51 4.31 -7.51
N GLU A 83 13.55 4.28 -8.85
CA GLU A 83 14.84 4.23 -9.54
C GLU A 83 15.67 5.44 -9.12
N ALA A 84 16.94 5.19 -8.77
CA ALA A 84 17.90 6.25 -8.52
C ALA A 84 17.93 7.17 -9.74
N LYS A 85 17.55 8.43 -9.54
CA LYS A 85 17.78 9.50 -10.52
C LYS A 85 19.26 9.70 -10.78
#